data_AF-A0A8I3VZR6-F1
#
_entry.id   AF-A0A8I3VZR6-F1
#
_cell.length_a   1.000
_cell.length_b   1.000
_cell.length_c   1.000
_cell.angle_alpha   90.00
_cell.angle_beta   90.00
_cell.angle_gamma   90.00
#
_symmetry.space_group_name_H-M   'P 1'
#
loop_
_entity.id
_entity.type
_entity.pdbx_description
1 polymer ?
#
loop_
_entity_poly.entity_id
_entity_poly.type
_entity_poly.pdbx_seq_one_letter_code
_entity_poly.pdbx_strand_id
1 'polypeptide(L)'
;MEMGRRIHLELWNRTPSDVKELVLDNSRSNEGKLEGLTDESEELEFLSTINVGLTSIANLPKLNKLKKKKLENLKSLDLFNCEVTNLNDYRENVFKLLPQFTLSPRL
;
A
#
# COMPACT_ATOMS: atom_id res chain seq x y z
N MET A 1 -3.14 5.89 -15.35
CA MET A 1 -2.57 7.05 -14.60
C MET A 1 -1.44 6.54 -13.73
N GLU A 2 -0.31 7.26 -13.58
CA GLU A 2 0.80 6.82 -12.71
C GLU A 2 0.41 6.87 -11.22
N MET A 3 0.87 5.91 -10.43
CA MET A 3 0.60 5.82 -8.99
C MET A 3 0.99 7.08 -8.23
N GLY A 4 2.18 7.63 -8.47
CA GLY A 4 2.63 8.87 -7.82
C GLY A 4 1.70 10.06 -8.10
N ARG A 5 1.16 10.16 -9.32
CA ARG A 5 0.15 11.19 -9.64
C ARG A 5 -1.17 10.93 -8.93
N ARG A 6 -1.57 9.67 -8.77
CA ARG A 6 -2.81 9.32 -8.06
C ARG A 6 -2.71 9.71 -6.59
N ILE A 7 -1.57 9.45 -5.94
CA ILE A 7 -1.29 9.90 -4.58
C ILE A 7 -1.42 11.42 -4.49
N HIS A 8 -0.79 12.17 -5.40
CA HIS A 8 -0.93 13.62 -5.44
C HIS A 8 -2.39 14.09 -5.59
N LEU A 9 -3.23 13.38 -6.36
CA LEU A 9 -4.66 13.67 -6.46
C LEU A 9 -5.44 13.29 -5.20
N GLU A 10 -5.12 12.20 -4.51
CA GLU A 10 -5.80 11.81 -3.26
C GLU A 10 -5.45 12.79 -2.14
N LEU A 11 -4.21 13.30 -2.13
CA LEU A 11 -3.72 14.34 -1.24
C LEU A 11 -4.23 15.75 -1.61
N TRP A 12 -5.24 15.90 -2.48
CA TRP A 12 -5.70 17.19 -3.02
C TRP A 12 -5.85 18.29 -1.94
N ASN A 13 -4.91 19.25 -1.91
CA ASN A 13 -4.77 20.30 -0.89
C ASN A 13 -4.68 19.82 0.58
N ARG A 14 -4.50 18.52 0.81
CA ARG A 14 -4.32 17.89 2.12
C ARG A 14 -2.86 17.48 2.33
N THR A 15 -2.44 17.60 3.57
CA THR A 15 -1.18 17.05 4.06
C THR A 15 -1.27 15.53 4.08
N PRO A 16 -0.22 14.80 3.64
CA PRO A 16 -0.18 13.35 3.75
C PRO A 16 -0.43 12.86 5.18
N SER A 17 0.01 13.65 6.17
CA SER A 17 -0.20 13.37 7.60
C SER A 17 -1.66 13.24 7.99
N ASP A 18 -2.59 13.95 7.32
CA ASP A 18 -4.02 13.96 7.63
C ASP A 18 -4.84 12.98 6.78
N VAL A 19 -4.20 12.25 5.86
CA VAL A 19 -4.89 11.33 4.96
C VAL A 19 -5.03 9.97 5.63
N LYS A 20 -6.26 9.65 6.02
CA LYS A 20 -6.66 8.37 6.60
C LYS A 20 -6.89 7.27 5.58
N GLU A 21 -7.32 7.62 4.38
CA GLU A 21 -7.72 6.66 3.35
C GLU A 21 -7.07 7.06 2.04
N LEU A 22 -6.34 6.13 1.42
CA LEU A 22 -5.65 6.36 0.17
C LEU A 22 -6.06 5.28 -0.85
N VAL A 23 -6.75 5.71 -1.90
CA VAL A 23 -7.28 4.81 -2.94
C VAL A 23 -6.48 4.98 -4.23
N LEU A 24 -5.58 4.03 -4.47
CA LEU A 24 -4.68 3.99 -5.61
C LEU A 24 -5.18 3.08 -6.73
N ASP A 25 -6.47 2.75 -6.74
CA ASP A 25 -7.05 1.81 -7.69
C ASP A 25 -6.90 2.27 -9.14
N ASN A 26 -6.65 1.32 -10.03
CA ASN A 26 -6.38 1.55 -11.46
C ASN A 26 -5.18 2.47 -11.73
N SER A 27 -4.25 2.60 -10.76
CA SER A 27 -3.01 3.31 -10.96
C SER A 27 -1.92 2.39 -11.50
N ARG A 28 -1.07 2.88 -12.39
CA ARG A 28 0.07 2.13 -12.92
C ARG A 28 1.21 2.22 -11.91
N SER A 29 1.57 1.09 -11.32
CA SER A 29 2.81 0.94 -10.57
C SER A 29 4.02 0.90 -11.50
N ASN A 30 5.16 1.37 -11.01
CA ASN A 30 6.41 1.38 -11.78
C ASN A 30 7.15 0.07 -11.52
N GLU A 31 7.41 -0.72 -12.58
CA GLU A 31 7.97 -2.08 -12.49
C GLU A 31 7.21 -3.04 -11.55
N GLY A 32 5.92 -2.81 -11.35
CA GLY A 32 5.10 -3.58 -10.41
C GLY A 32 5.48 -3.38 -8.95
N LYS A 33 6.03 -2.21 -8.60
CA LYS A 33 6.38 -1.83 -7.23
C LYS A 33 5.57 -0.62 -6.78
N LEU A 34 5.29 -0.58 -5.48
CA LEU A 34 4.65 0.56 -4.83
C LEU A 34 5.63 1.76 -4.83
N GLU A 35 5.16 2.92 -5.31
CA GLU A 35 5.95 4.15 -5.44
C GLU A 35 5.09 5.37 -5.07
N GLY A 36 5.72 6.41 -4.52
CA GLY A 36 5.08 7.69 -4.20
C GLY A 36 4.46 7.78 -2.80
N LEU A 37 4.43 6.69 -2.04
CA LEU A 37 4.13 6.73 -0.61
C LEU A 37 5.36 7.24 0.14
N THR A 38 5.27 8.44 0.70
CA THR A 38 6.30 9.06 1.53
C THR A 38 6.04 8.80 3.01
N ASP A 39 7.07 9.00 3.83
CA ASP A 39 7.02 8.86 5.29
C ASP A 39 6.06 9.83 5.98
N GLU A 40 5.42 10.73 5.24
CA GLU A 40 4.52 11.77 5.73
C GLU A 40 3.10 11.25 6.00
N SER A 41 2.73 10.05 5.53
CA SER A 41 1.38 9.49 5.67
C SER A 41 1.14 8.91 7.07
N GLU A 42 0.85 9.75 8.06
CA GLU A 42 0.83 9.38 9.50
C GLU A 42 -0.53 8.86 10.00
N GLU A 43 -1.62 9.44 9.51
CA GLU A 43 -2.99 9.04 9.87
C GLU A 43 -3.53 7.91 8.98
N LEU A 44 -2.71 7.32 8.08
CA LEU A 44 -3.21 6.38 7.09
C LEU A 44 -3.73 5.08 7.73
N GLU A 45 -5.04 4.89 7.70
CA GLU A 45 -5.78 3.75 8.23
C GLU A 45 -6.17 2.74 7.14
N PHE A 46 -6.37 3.21 5.91
CA PHE A 46 -6.80 2.38 4.77
C PHE A 46 -5.96 2.65 3.52
N LEU A 47 -5.42 1.59 2.92
CA LEU A 47 -4.71 1.66 1.65
C LEU A 47 -5.30 0.66 0.67
N SER A 48 -5.85 1.16 -0.44
CA SER A 48 -6.34 0.33 -1.54
C SER A 48 -5.42 0.48 -2.74
N THR A 49 -4.91 -0.63 -3.26
CA THR A 49 -4.11 -0.66 -4.48
C THR A 49 -4.66 -1.74 -5.40
N ILE A 50 -5.91 -1.59 -5.84
CA ILE A 50 -6.58 -2.57 -6.69
C ILE A 50 -6.19 -2.35 -8.15
N ASN A 51 -5.92 -3.44 -8.87
CA ASN A 51 -5.61 -3.39 -10.30
C ASN A 51 -4.43 -2.46 -10.64
N VAL A 52 -3.43 -2.40 -9.75
CA VAL A 52 -2.27 -1.54 -9.95
C VAL A 52 -1.09 -2.21 -10.66
N GLY A 53 -1.21 -3.51 -10.94
CA GLY A 53 -0.14 -4.31 -11.54
C GLY A 53 1.07 -4.50 -10.62
N LEU A 54 0.87 -4.51 -9.30
CA LEU A 54 1.96 -4.84 -8.37
C LEU A 54 2.42 -6.27 -8.63
N THR A 55 3.67 -6.45 -9.01
CA THR A 55 4.33 -7.74 -9.22
C THR A 55 5.19 -8.12 -8.01
N SER A 56 5.55 -7.14 -7.17
CA SER A 56 6.41 -7.38 -6.03
C SER A 56 6.05 -6.50 -4.83
N ILE A 57 6.05 -7.14 -3.66
CA ILE A 57 5.97 -6.48 -2.36
C ILE A 57 7.35 -6.02 -1.85
N ALA A 58 8.41 -6.10 -2.65
CA ALA A 58 9.77 -5.70 -2.24
C ALA A 58 9.92 -4.21 -1.86
N ASN A 59 8.99 -3.33 -2.26
CA ASN A 59 8.93 -1.95 -1.79
C ASN A 59 7.98 -1.73 -0.58
N LEU A 60 7.16 -2.72 -0.17
CA LEU A 60 6.48 -2.68 1.14
C LEU A 60 7.45 -2.67 2.33
N PRO A 61 8.66 -3.26 2.29
CA PRO A 61 9.72 -3.00 3.27
C PRO A 61 10.12 -1.52 3.39
N LYS A 62 9.95 -0.69 2.35
CA LYS A 62 10.13 0.76 2.51
C LYS A 62 9.00 1.36 3.33
N LEU A 63 7.77 0.88 3.15
CA LEU A 63 6.69 1.10 4.13
C LEU A 63 7.11 0.57 5.51
N ASN A 64 7.82 -0.56 5.61
CA ASN A 64 8.38 -1.03 6.89
C ASN A 64 9.36 -0.05 7.56
N LYS A 65 10.08 0.79 6.81
CA LYS A 65 10.86 1.87 7.43
C LYS A 65 9.96 2.97 8.02
N LEU A 66 8.79 3.19 7.44
CA LEU A 66 7.71 3.99 8.04
C LEU A 66 7.13 3.33 9.30
N LYS A 67 7.25 1.99 9.42
CA LYS A 67 6.52 1.15 10.36
C LYS A 67 6.84 1.36 11.83
N LYS A 68 7.98 1.93 12.21
CA LYS A 68 8.27 2.07 13.66
C LYS A 68 7.35 3.04 14.41
N LYS A 69 6.54 3.85 13.72
CA LYS A 69 5.51 4.70 14.35
C LYS A 69 4.22 4.91 13.53
N LYS A 70 4.24 4.66 12.22
CA LYS A 70 3.23 5.25 11.29
C LYS A 70 2.25 4.23 10.69
N LEU A 71 2.61 2.94 10.64
CA LEU A 71 1.74 1.88 10.09
C LEU A 71 0.97 1.09 11.15
N GLU A 72 1.06 1.49 12.42
CA GLU A 72 0.23 0.92 13.49
C GLU A 72 -1.25 1.30 13.29
N ASN A 73 -1.50 2.46 12.67
CA ASN A 73 -2.83 2.95 12.34
C ASN A 73 -3.44 2.27 11.11
N LEU A 74 -2.60 1.72 10.21
CA LEU A 74 -3.08 1.07 9.00
C LEU A 74 -3.78 -0.23 9.41
N LYS A 75 -5.09 -0.28 9.18
CA LYS A 75 -5.99 -1.38 9.58
C LYS A 75 -6.29 -2.32 8.42
N SER A 76 -6.30 -1.80 7.20
CA SER A 76 -6.64 -2.57 6.01
C SER A 76 -5.77 -2.21 4.82
N LEU A 77 -5.40 -3.25 4.07
CA LEU A 77 -4.60 -3.16 2.86
C LEU A 77 -5.27 -4.03 1.80
N ASP A 78 -5.76 -3.41 0.73
CA ASP A 78 -6.37 -4.14 -0.38
C ASP A 78 -5.38 -4.26 -1.55
N LEU A 79 -5.02 -5.51 -1.87
CA LEU A 79 -4.11 -5.86 -2.97
C LEU A 79 -4.85 -6.61 -4.09
N PHE A 80 -6.17 -6.45 -4.22
CA PHE A 80 -6.97 -7.18 -5.20
C PHE A 80 -6.49 -6.97 -6.64
N ASN A 81 -6.53 -8.04 -7.43
CA ASN A 81 -6.08 -8.06 -8.83
C ASN A 81 -4.62 -7.58 -9.03
N CYS A 82 -3.76 -7.80 -8.05
CA CYS A 82 -2.32 -7.59 -8.19
C CYS A 82 -1.62 -8.92 -8.50
N GLU A 83 -0.64 -8.91 -9.40
CA GLU A 83 0.15 -10.11 -9.71
C GLU A 83 0.88 -10.66 -8.47
N VAL A 84 1.19 -9.79 -7.51
CA VAL A 84 1.83 -10.14 -6.26
C VAL A 84 1.01 -11.11 -5.41
N THR A 85 -0.32 -11.11 -5.52
CA THR A 85 -1.17 -12.06 -4.78
C THR A 85 -1.05 -13.49 -5.32
N ASN A 86 -0.51 -13.66 -6.54
CA ASN A 86 -0.24 -14.97 -7.13
C ASN A 86 1.12 -15.56 -6.69
N LEU A 87 1.96 -14.79 -5.98
CA LEU A 87 3.24 -15.29 -5.49
C LEU A 87 3.01 -16.22 -4.28
N ASN A 88 3.67 -17.38 -4.26
CA ASN A 88 3.57 -18.32 -3.14
C ASN A 88 4.02 -17.69 -1.82
N ASP A 89 5.11 -16.91 -1.86
CA ASP A 89 5.70 -16.24 -0.69
C ASP A 89 5.00 -14.92 -0.33
N TYR A 90 3.96 -14.51 -1.06
CA TYR A 90 3.25 -13.25 -0.82
C TYR A 90 2.75 -13.16 0.62
N ARG A 91 2.05 -14.21 1.05
CA ARG A 91 1.40 -14.26 2.35
C ARG A 91 2.45 -14.13 3.45
N GLU A 92 3.50 -14.95 3.41
CA GLU A 92 4.58 -14.91 4.40
C GLU A 92 5.31 -13.57 4.44
N ASN A 93 5.63 -12.99 3.28
CA ASN A 93 6.32 -11.71 3.21
C ASN A 93 5.44 -10.56 3.70
N VAL A 94 4.14 -10.55 3.38
CA VAL A 94 3.20 -9.56 3.94
C VAL A 94 3.05 -9.74 5.44
N PHE A 95 2.84 -10.96 5.95
CA PHE A 95 2.76 -11.23 7.40
C PHE A 95 4.05 -10.87 8.13
N LYS A 96 5.21 -11.14 7.54
CA LYS A 96 6.53 -10.79 8.11
C LYS A 96 6.75 -9.28 8.16
N LEU A 97 6.25 -8.57 7.15
CA LEU A 97 6.31 -7.12 7.13
C LEU A 97 5.30 -6.56 8.12
N LEU A 98 4.04 -6.91 7.97
CA LEU A 98 2.87 -6.33 8.60
C LEU A 98 2.19 -7.42 9.45
N PRO A 99 2.81 -7.83 10.57
CA PRO A 99 2.26 -8.90 11.41
C PRO A 99 0.91 -8.54 12.03
N GLN A 100 0.59 -7.24 12.11
CA GLN A 100 -0.73 -6.77 12.58
C GLN A 100 -1.84 -6.91 11.53
N PHE A 101 -1.51 -7.14 10.26
CA PHE A 101 -2.50 -7.24 9.19
C PHE A 101 -3.10 -8.62 9.13
N THR A 102 -4.42 -8.68 9.11
CA THR A 102 -5.14 -9.91 8.81
C THR A 102 -5.41 -9.92 7.31
N LEU A 103 -4.58 -10.61 6.53
CA LEU A 103 -4.91 -10.91 5.13
C LEU A 103 -6.20 -11.71 5.11
N SER A 104 -7.30 -11.06 4.72
CA SER A 104 -8.58 -11.71 4.54
C SER A 104 -8.47 -12.57 3.29
N PRO A 105 -8.54 -13.91 3.37
CA PRO A 105 -8.76 -14.71 2.18
C PRO A 105 -10.19 -14.39 1.73
N ARG A 106 -10.35 -13.45 0.79
CA ARG A 106 -11.61 -13.31 0.07
C ARG A 106 -11.70 -14.51 -0.86
N LEU A 107 -12.39 -15.53 -0.37
CA LEU A 107 -12.96 -16.67 -1.10
C LEU A 107 -13.77 -16.17 -2.31
#